data_AF-V6LH68-F1
#
_entry.id   AF-V6LH68-F1
#
_cell.length_a   1.000
_cell.length_b   1.000
_cell.length_c   1.000
_cell.angle_alpha   90.00
_cell.angle_beta   90.00
_cell.angle_gamma   90.00
#
_symmetry.space_group_name_H-M   'P 1'
#
loop_
_entity.id
_entity.type
_entity.pdbx_description
1 polymer ?
#
loop_
_entity_poly.entity_id
_entity_poly.type
_entity_poly.pdbx_seq_one_letter_code
_entity_poly.pdbx_strand_id
1 'polypeptide(L)'
;MMRPGHPSGHPGGHAEHPSVIMFKAELEKNPPKEHSDSKLISADEIFKHNSIEDAWVSHRGKVYNVTQYLKFHPSGLSCFGEYLGYDISSVTAAVHPRVNIFQTIEKLQVGVLSTDPKEKPTNTRRKSPERGQL
;
A
#
# COMPACT_ATOMS: atom_id res chain seq x y z
N MET A 1 9.69 5.14 47.64
CA MET A 1 9.97 5.65 46.29
C MET A 1 9.08 4.90 45.31
N MET A 2 7.94 5.49 44.94
CA MET A 2 6.94 4.86 44.06
C MET A 2 7.30 5.24 42.62
N ARG A 3 7.68 4.26 41.79
CA ARG A 3 7.80 4.49 40.34
C ARG A 3 6.39 4.34 39.73
N PRO A 4 5.93 5.29 38.89
CA PRO A 4 4.59 5.24 38.32
C PRO A 4 4.45 4.04 37.38
N GLY A 5 3.30 3.37 37.50
CA GLY A 5 2.94 2.22 36.68
C GLY A 5 2.88 2.58 35.19
N HIS A 6 3.48 1.72 34.37
CA HIS A 6 3.21 1.69 32.94
C HIS A 6 1.92 0.88 32.73
N PRO A 7 0.94 1.38 31.98
CA PRO A 7 -0.39 0.76 31.92
C PRO A 7 -0.35 -0.59 31.22
N SER A 8 -1.02 -1.56 31.85
CA SER A 8 -1.49 -2.81 31.24
C SER A 8 -2.52 -2.51 30.15
N GLY A 9 -2.36 -3.13 28.97
CA GLY A 9 -3.35 -3.11 27.89
C GLY A 9 -3.02 -4.14 26.79
N HIS A 10 -3.49 -5.38 26.97
CA HIS A 10 -3.60 -6.43 25.93
C HIS A 10 -4.70 -6.02 24.90
N PRO A 11 -4.73 -6.48 23.62
CA PRO A 11 -4.98 -7.89 23.31
C PRO A 11 -4.36 -8.41 21.99
N GLY A 12 -4.47 -9.71 21.75
CA GLY A 12 -4.01 -10.35 20.51
C GLY A 12 -4.51 -9.65 19.24
N GLY A 13 -3.58 -9.33 18.35
CA GLY A 13 -3.85 -8.70 17.08
C GLY A 13 -2.67 -8.96 16.17
N HIS A 14 -2.93 -9.22 14.89
CA HIS A 14 -1.91 -9.43 13.85
C HIS A 14 -0.69 -8.54 14.11
N ALA A 15 0.48 -9.14 14.40
CA ALA A 15 1.68 -8.38 14.68
C ALA A 15 2.04 -7.58 13.41
N GLU A 16 1.69 -6.30 13.39
CA GLU A 16 2.09 -5.39 12.33
C GLU A 16 3.62 -5.32 12.32
N HIS A 17 4.23 -5.35 11.14
CA HIS A 17 5.68 -5.34 11.04
C HIS A 17 6.25 -4.04 11.66
N PRO A 18 7.39 -4.07 12.37
CA PRO A 18 7.98 -2.87 13.00
C PRO A 18 8.17 -1.70 12.04
N SER A 19 8.47 -1.98 10.76
CA SER A 19 8.57 -0.93 9.73
C SER A 19 7.22 -0.24 9.45
N VAL A 20 6.10 -0.96 9.50
CA VAL A 20 4.75 -0.38 9.33
C VAL A 20 4.38 0.48 10.55
N ILE A 21 4.76 0.05 11.75
CA ILE A 21 4.57 0.84 12.98
C ILE A 21 5.37 2.14 12.89
N MET A 22 6.64 2.07 12.47
CA MET A 22 7.48 3.26 12.27
C MET A 22 6.92 4.17 11.19
N PHE A 23 6.39 3.63 10.09
CA PHE A 23 5.74 4.43 9.06
C PHE A 23 4.51 5.16 9.58
N LYS A 24 3.65 4.50 10.36
CA LYS A 24 2.48 5.16 10.97
C LYS A 24 2.91 6.35 11.85
N ALA A 25 3.93 6.16 12.69
CA ALA A 25 4.48 7.23 13.51
C ALA A 25 5.11 8.36 12.66
N GLU A 26 5.72 8.01 11.53
CA GLU A 26 6.27 8.98 10.58
C GLU A 26 5.17 9.79 9.89
N LEU A 27 4.05 9.16 9.51
CA LEU A 27 2.90 9.86 8.95
C LEU A 27 2.26 10.86 9.92
N GLU A 28 2.30 10.58 11.23
CA GLU A 28 1.81 11.52 12.23
C GLU A 28 2.72 12.76 12.34
N LYS A 29 4.03 12.60 12.11
CA LYS A 29 5.01 13.70 12.13
C LYS A 29 5.05 14.46 10.81
N ASN A 30 4.97 13.73 9.69
CA ASN A 30 5.07 14.23 8.33
C ASN A 30 3.81 13.80 7.57
N PRO A 31 2.68 14.51 7.75
CA PRO A 31 1.45 14.17 7.07
C PRO A 31 1.63 14.30 5.54
N PRO A 32 0.97 13.43 4.77
CA PRO A 32 1.04 13.49 3.31
C PRO A 32 0.50 14.83 2.83
N LYS A 33 1.22 15.42 1.87
CA LYS A 33 0.92 16.77 1.35
C LYS A 33 -0.49 16.90 0.76
N GLU A 34 -1.03 15.80 0.24
CA GLU A 34 -2.28 15.77 -0.51
C GLU A 34 -3.10 14.56 -0.05
N HIS A 35 -4.17 14.78 0.72
CA HIS A 35 -5.22 13.79 0.95
C HIS A 35 -6.49 14.25 0.25
N SER A 36 -6.97 13.49 -0.75
CA SER A 36 -8.13 13.90 -1.54
C SER A 36 -8.92 12.71 -2.07
N ASP A 37 -10.22 12.70 -1.78
CA ASP A 37 -11.17 11.70 -2.29
C ASP A 37 -11.90 12.12 -3.57
N SER A 38 -11.82 13.40 -3.94
CA SER A 38 -12.54 13.97 -5.08
C SER A 38 -11.66 14.26 -6.31
N LYS A 39 -10.35 14.06 -6.18
CA LYS A 39 -9.39 14.37 -7.26
C LYS A 39 -9.34 13.22 -8.25
N LEU A 40 -9.78 13.45 -9.48
CA LEU A 40 -9.71 12.47 -10.57
C LEU A 40 -8.30 12.47 -11.17
N ILE A 41 -7.64 11.33 -11.10
CA ILE A 41 -6.28 11.11 -11.62
C ILE A 41 -6.36 10.09 -12.75
N SER A 42 -5.82 10.42 -13.93
CA SER A 42 -5.76 9.48 -15.05
C SER A 42 -4.62 8.47 -14.86
N ALA A 43 -4.76 7.26 -15.42
CA ALA A 43 -3.69 6.26 -15.35
C ALA A 43 -2.34 6.76 -15.95
N ASP A 44 -2.40 7.66 -16.94
CA ASP A 44 -1.22 8.31 -17.52
C ASP A 44 -0.47 9.19 -16.51
N GLU A 45 -1.21 9.88 -15.63
CA GLU A 45 -0.61 10.74 -14.61
C GLU A 45 0.13 9.91 -13.57
N ILE A 46 -0.49 8.84 -13.07
CA ILE A 46 0.18 7.91 -12.14
C ILE A 46 1.48 7.36 -12.75
N PHE A 47 1.47 7.11 -14.06
CA PHE A 47 2.64 6.62 -14.77
C PHE A 47 3.81 7.60 -14.78
N LYS A 48 3.56 8.91 -14.70
CA LYS A 48 4.64 9.91 -14.57
C LYS A 48 5.30 9.83 -13.20
N HIS A 49 4.57 9.41 -12.19
CA HIS A 49 5.02 9.21 -10.82
C HIS A 49 5.53 7.78 -10.59
N ASN A 50 6.50 7.37 -11.41
CA ASN A 50 7.10 6.02 -11.37
C ASN A 50 8.47 5.94 -10.66
N SER A 51 8.87 7.00 -9.96
CA SER A 51 10.19 7.14 -9.34
C SER A 51 10.16 6.83 -7.84
N ILE A 52 11.25 6.37 -7.24
CA ILE A 52 11.30 6.07 -5.80
C ILE A 52 11.07 7.33 -4.93
N GLU A 53 11.49 8.48 -5.43
CA GLU A 53 11.29 9.80 -4.81
C GLU A 53 9.93 10.42 -5.10
N ASP A 54 9.16 9.83 -6.01
CA ASP A 54 7.82 10.28 -6.40
C ASP A 54 7.04 9.11 -7.00
N ALA A 55 6.55 8.25 -6.10
CA ALA A 55 6.01 6.93 -6.36
C ALA A 55 4.51 6.90 -6.09
N TRP A 56 3.71 6.81 -7.15
CA TRP A 56 2.27 6.65 -7.04
C TRP A 56 1.84 5.28 -7.52
N VAL A 57 0.82 4.75 -6.87
CA VAL A 57 0.24 3.46 -7.20
C VAL A 57 -1.28 3.60 -7.19
N SER A 58 -1.94 2.76 -7.98
CA SER A 58 -3.38 2.61 -7.87
C SER A 58 -3.72 1.33 -7.08
N HIS A 59 -4.80 1.36 -6.34
CA HIS A 59 -5.33 0.20 -5.65
C HIS A 59 -6.85 0.29 -5.63
N ARG A 60 -7.51 -0.66 -6.30
CA ARG A 60 -8.98 -0.77 -6.35
C ARG A 60 -9.65 0.52 -6.85
N GLY A 61 -9.05 1.16 -7.87
CA GLY A 61 -9.57 2.40 -8.47
C GLY A 61 -9.29 3.68 -7.67
N LYS A 62 -8.48 3.61 -6.62
CA LYS A 62 -8.00 4.77 -5.86
C LYS A 62 -6.50 4.96 -6.08
N VAL A 63 -6.03 6.20 -5.97
CA VAL A 63 -4.62 6.56 -6.20
C VAL A 63 -3.97 6.97 -4.89
N TYR A 64 -2.79 6.40 -4.63
CA TYR A 64 -2.06 6.55 -3.39
C TYR A 64 -0.61 6.94 -3.66
N ASN A 65 -0.12 7.94 -2.93
CA ASN A 65 1.28 8.33 -2.97
C ASN A 65 2.07 7.55 -1.91
N VAL A 66 2.77 6.50 -2.35
CA VAL A 66 3.53 5.60 -1.46
C VAL A 66 4.99 6.03 -1.30
N THR A 67 5.41 7.16 -1.85
CA THR A 67 6.80 7.67 -1.79
C THR A 67 7.42 7.58 -0.40
N GLN A 68 6.74 8.09 0.63
CA GLN A 68 7.25 8.02 1.99
C GLN A 68 7.23 6.59 2.54
N TYR A 69 6.23 5.78 2.16
CA TYR A 69 6.07 4.40 2.62
C TYR A 69 7.17 3.47 2.08
N LEU A 70 7.65 3.71 0.85
CA LEU A 70 8.64 2.87 0.20
C LEU A 70 9.86 2.58 1.08
N LYS A 71 10.36 3.60 1.81
CA LYS A 71 11.54 3.48 2.70
C LYS A 71 11.29 2.62 3.94
N PHE A 72 10.02 2.45 4.31
CA PHE A 72 9.58 1.65 5.45
C PHE A 72 8.96 0.32 5.02
N HIS A 73 9.02 -0.03 3.72
CA HIS A 73 8.52 -1.31 3.27
C HIS A 73 9.44 -2.45 3.73
N PRO A 74 8.92 -3.50 4.41
CA PRO A 74 9.74 -4.60 4.93
C PRO A 74 10.58 -5.33 3.87
N SER A 75 10.09 -5.44 2.63
CA SER A 75 10.85 -6.06 1.52
C SER A 75 11.75 -5.08 0.77
N GLY A 76 11.84 -3.82 1.23
CA GLY A 76 12.64 -2.78 0.60
C GLY A 76 12.05 -2.22 -0.70
N LEU A 77 12.83 -1.32 -1.30
CA LEU A 77 12.46 -0.50 -2.47
C LEU A 77 12.46 -1.28 -3.79
N SER A 78 13.32 -2.28 -3.91
CA SER A 78 13.57 -3.01 -5.16
C SER A 78 12.34 -3.74 -5.69
N CYS A 79 11.41 -4.13 -4.82
CA CYS A 79 10.18 -4.82 -5.23
C CYS A 79 9.15 -3.90 -5.88
N PHE A 80 9.22 -2.58 -5.66
CA PHE A 80 8.19 -1.65 -6.15
C PHE A 80 8.47 -1.12 -7.55
N GLY A 81 9.73 -1.04 -7.97
CA GLY A 81 10.14 -0.27 -9.16
C GLY A 81 9.31 -0.54 -10.42
N GLU A 82 8.97 -1.79 -10.70
CA GLU A 82 8.16 -2.13 -11.88
C GLU A 82 6.65 -1.96 -11.70
N TYR A 83 6.18 -1.82 -10.46
CA TYR A 83 4.77 -1.66 -10.08
C TYR A 83 4.37 -0.21 -9.83
N LEU A 84 5.34 0.71 -9.75
CA LEU A 84 5.08 2.15 -9.67
C LEU A 84 4.37 2.61 -10.96
N GLY A 85 3.30 3.39 -10.83
CA GLY A 85 2.46 3.78 -11.95
C GLY A 85 1.35 2.79 -12.32
N TYR A 86 1.27 1.64 -11.64
CA TYR A 86 0.30 0.57 -11.95
C TYR A 86 -0.64 0.29 -10.77
N ASP A 87 -1.69 -0.49 -11.04
CA ASP A 87 -2.54 -1.02 -9.98
C ASP A 87 -1.86 -2.19 -9.28
N ILE A 88 -1.74 -2.08 -7.96
CA ILE A 88 -1.09 -3.07 -7.09
C ILE A 88 -2.08 -3.94 -6.32
N SER A 89 -3.39 -3.85 -6.59
CA SER A 89 -4.41 -4.62 -5.88
C SER A 89 -4.17 -6.13 -5.99
N SER A 90 -3.90 -6.62 -7.19
CA SER A 90 -3.66 -8.04 -7.41
C SER A 90 -2.36 -8.54 -6.76
N VAL A 91 -1.26 -7.79 -6.90
CA VAL A 91 0.04 -8.20 -6.32
C VAL A 91 0.04 -8.11 -4.80
N THR A 92 -0.58 -7.08 -4.23
CA THR A 92 -0.68 -6.95 -2.76
C THR A 92 -1.53 -8.05 -2.15
N ALA A 93 -2.66 -8.40 -2.78
CA ALA A 93 -3.49 -9.53 -2.35
C ALA A 93 -2.74 -10.88 -2.45
N ALA A 94 -1.90 -11.05 -3.48
CA ALA A 94 -1.12 -12.28 -3.68
C ALA A 94 0.06 -12.40 -2.70
N VAL A 95 0.81 -11.32 -2.47
CA VAL A 95 2.01 -11.31 -1.62
C VAL A 95 1.66 -11.17 -0.15
N HIS A 96 0.60 -10.42 0.17
CA HIS A 96 0.19 -10.08 1.52
C HIS A 96 -1.27 -10.47 1.81
N PRO A 97 -1.68 -11.75 1.66
CA PRO A 97 -3.08 -12.17 1.79
C PRO A 97 -3.65 -11.99 3.21
N ARG A 98 -2.78 -11.87 4.22
CA ARG A 98 -3.18 -11.68 5.62
C ARG A 98 -3.01 -10.24 6.12
N VAL A 99 -2.48 -9.33 5.30
CA VAL A 99 -2.20 -7.94 5.70
C VAL A 99 -3.15 -7.00 4.98
N ASN A 100 -3.84 -6.15 5.74
CA ASN A 100 -4.71 -5.14 5.16
C ASN A 100 -3.92 -3.87 4.83
N ILE A 101 -3.22 -3.88 3.70
CA ILE A 101 -2.39 -2.74 3.25
C ILE A 101 -3.17 -1.43 3.14
N PHE A 102 -4.49 -1.52 2.90
CA PHE A 102 -5.39 -0.37 2.88
C PHE A 102 -5.27 0.47 4.15
N GLN A 103 -5.22 -0.15 5.34
CA GLN A 103 -5.10 0.58 6.61
C GLN A 103 -3.77 1.35 6.75
N THR A 104 -2.75 0.96 6.00
CA THR A 104 -1.45 1.64 5.99
C THR A 104 -1.45 2.79 4.99
N ILE A 105 -1.98 2.58 3.79
CA ILE A 105 -1.93 3.57 2.71
C ILE A 105 -3.17 4.47 2.64
N GLU A 106 -4.20 4.24 3.45
CA GLU A 106 -5.45 5.03 3.45
C GLU A 106 -5.20 6.53 3.58
N LYS A 107 -4.28 6.91 4.47
CA LYS A 107 -3.90 8.32 4.67
C LYS A 107 -3.10 8.91 3.50
N LEU A 108 -2.53 8.07 2.64
CA LEU A 108 -1.73 8.48 1.48
C LEU A 108 -2.57 8.70 0.22
N GLN A 109 -3.90 8.65 0.32
CA GLN A 109 -4.78 8.74 -0.83
C GLN A 109 -4.75 10.15 -1.44
N VAL A 110 -4.27 10.26 -2.68
CA VAL A 110 -4.21 11.54 -3.40
C VAL A 110 -5.42 11.78 -4.30
N GLY A 111 -6.16 10.72 -4.65
CA GLY A 111 -7.28 10.81 -5.57
C GLY A 111 -7.95 9.48 -5.87
N VAL A 112 -8.87 9.54 -6.83
CA VAL A 112 -9.55 8.40 -7.45
C VAL A 112 -9.16 8.31 -8.92
N LEU A 113 -9.09 7.09 -9.44
CA LEU A 113 -8.72 6.86 -10.82
C LEU A 113 -9.87 7.29 -11.75
N SER A 114 -9.57 8.13 -12.73
CA SER A 114 -10.54 8.62 -13.73
C SER A 114 -10.79 7.62 -14.87
N THR A 115 -9.86 6.69 -15.06
CA THR A 115 -9.86 5.69 -16.15
C THR A 115 -9.79 4.29 -15.57
N ASP A 116 -9.88 3.25 -16.40
CA ASP A 116 -9.66 1.88 -15.94
C ASP A 116 -8.25 1.68 -15.35
N PRO A 117 -8.12 0.92 -14.25
CA PRO A 117 -6.83 0.59 -13.65
C PRO A 117 -5.96 -0.21 -14.61
N LYS A 118 -4.75 0.30 -14.87
CA LYS A 118 -3.72 -0.44 -15.61
C LYS A 118 -2.98 -1.35 -14.63
N GLU A 119 -3.37 -2.62 -14.61
CA GLU A 119 -2.62 -3.66 -13.91
C GLU A 119 -1.47 -4.16 -14.80
N LYS A 120 -0.29 -4.42 -14.22
CA LYS A 120 0.74 -5.16 -14.95
C LYS A 120 0.29 -6.61 -15.10
N PRO A 121 0.56 -7.25 -16.27
CA PRO A 121 0.38 -8.69 -16.43
C PRO A 121 1.40 -9.39 -15.54
N THR A 122 1.06 -9.62 -14.27
CA THR A 122 1.85 -10.48 -13.41
C THR A 122 1.69 -11.91 -13.93
N ASN A 123 2.80 -12.55 -14.31
CA ASN A 123 2.83 -13.96 -14.68
C ASN A 123 2.68 -14.84 -13.43
N THR A 124 1.70 -14.54 -12.57
CA THR A 124 1.22 -15.50 -11.59
C THR A 124 0.32 -16.45 -12.35
N ARG A 125 0.95 -17.52 -12.87
CA ARG A 125 0.30 -18.73 -13.35
C ARG A 125 -0.91 -19.00 -12.46
N ARG A 126 -2.10 -18.70 -12.97
CA ARG A 126 -3.36 -19.15 -12.39
C ARG A 126 -3.25 -20.67 -12.35
N LYS A 127 -2.94 -21.25 -11.18
CA LYS A 127 -3.51 -22.57 -10.90
C LYS A 127 -4.99 -22.30 -10.72
N SER A 128 -5.70 -22.30 -11.85
CA SER A 128 -7.12 -22.60 -11.87
C SER A 128 -7.32 -23.83 -10.98
N PRO A 129 -8.26 -23.84 -10.02
CA PRO A 129 -8.70 -25.10 -9.50
C PRO A 129 -9.35 -25.84 -10.67
N GLU A 130 -8.64 -26.81 -11.23
CA GLU A 130 -9.26 -27.83 -12.06
C GLU A 130 -10.30 -28.51 -11.17
N ARG A 131 -11.57 -28.08 -11.29
CA ARG A 131 -12.68 -28.94 -10.90
C ARG A 131 -12.68 -30.08 -11.91
N GLY A 132 -11.88 -31.10 -11.60
CA GLY A 132 -12.05 -32.43 -12.12
C GLY A 132 -13.41 -32.93 -11.66
N GLN A 133 -14.36 -32.83 -12.57
CA GLN A 133 -15.59 -33.61 -12.60
C GLN A 133 -15.22 -35.10 -12.52
N LEU A 134 -15.80 -35.84 -11.58
CA LEU A 134 -16.32 -37.22 -11.68
C LEU A 134 -16.81 -37.70 -10.31
#